data_AF-A0A1X0KBC8-F1
#
_entry.id   AF-A0A1X0KBC8-F1
#
_cell.length_a   1.000
_cell.length_b   1.000
_cell.length_c   1.000
_cell.angle_alpha   90.00
_cell.angle_beta   90.00
_cell.angle_gamma   90.00
#
_symmetry.space_group_name_H-M   'P 1'
#
loop_
_entity.id
_entity.type
_entity.pdbx_description
1 polymer ?
#
loop_
_entity_poly.entity_id
_entity_poly.type
_entity_poly.pdbx_seq_one_letter_code
_entity_poly.pdbx_strand_id
1 'polypeptide(L)' 'MLSRELRRQLAVQLAQAERSREPIAPLTAAHPDIDVVDAYEIQLINIRQRVAEGARVLGHKV' A
#
# COMPACT_ATOMS: atom_id res chain seq x y z
N MET A 1 -1.61 10.21 -11.53
CA MET A 1 -0.50 9.25 -11.37
C MET A 1 0.60 9.80 -10.47
N LEU A 2 0.70 9.21 -9.28
CA LEU A 2 1.71 9.54 -8.27
C LEU A 2 3.11 9.10 -8.71
N SER A 3 4.14 9.78 -8.19
CA SER A 3 5.53 9.37 -8.40
C SER A 3 5.79 7.98 -7.80
N ARG A 4 6.80 7.27 -8.32
CA ARG A 4 7.21 5.97 -7.76
C ARG A 4 7.61 6.09 -6.29
N GLU A 5 8.32 7.16 -5.96
CA GLU A 5 8.77 7.41 -4.59
C GLU A 5 7.59 7.63 -3.65
N LEU A 6 6.61 8.44 -4.05
CA LEU A 6 5.42 8.67 -3.25
C LEU A 6 4.62 7.38 -3.04
N ARG A 7 4.46 6.54 -4.07
CA ARG A 7 3.81 5.23 -3.93
C ARG A 7 4.54 4.33 -2.91
N ARG A 8 5.87 4.34 -2.86
CA ARG A 8 6.65 3.60 -1.84
C ARG A 8 6.40 4.16 -0.45
N GLN A 9 6.38 5.47 -0.28
CA GLN A 9 6.11 6.12 1.00
C GLN A 9 4.71 5.78 1.53
N LEU A 10 3.68 5.84 0.67
CA LEU A 10 2.32 5.49 1.04
C LEU A 10 2.17 4.02 1.40
N ALA A 11 2.86 3.12 0.69
CA ALA A 11 2.91 1.71 1.05
C ALA A 11 3.57 1.50 2.43
N VAL A 12 4.63 2.25 2.77
CA VAL A 12 5.24 2.19 4.10
C VAL A 12 4.26 2.66 5.19
N GLN A 13 3.52 3.75 4.95
CA GLN A 13 2.53 4.24 5.91
C GLN A 13 1.42 3.21 6.17
N LEU A 14 0.88 2.58 5.12
CA LEU A 14 -0.12 1.52 5.26
C LEU A 14 0.42 0.30 6.03
N ALA A 15 1.64 -0.13 5.72
CA ALA A 15 2.28 -1.24 6.44
C ALA A 15 2.55 -0.91 7.92
N GLN A 16 2.91 0.34 8.23
CA GLN A 16 3.08 0.80 9.61
C GLN A 16 1.73 0.80 10.35
N ALA A 17 0.68 1.33 9.75
CA ALA A 17 -0.67 1.31 10.30
C ALA A 17 -1.17 -0.12 10.60
N GLU A 18 -0.90 -1.08 9.71
CA GLU A 18 -1.21 -2.50 9.91
C GLU A 18 -0.44 -3.08 11.13
N ARG A 19 0.87 -2.79 11.24
CA ARG A 19 1.73 -3.30 12.32
C ARG A 19 1.42 -2.69 13.68
N SER A 20 1.17 -1.38 13.73
CA SER A 20 0.85 -0.66 14.97
C SER A 20 -0.60 -0.85 15.41
N ARG A 21 -1.49 -1.26 14.49
CA ARG A 21 -2.95 -1.30 14.69
C ARG A 21 -3.55 0.10 14.95
N GLU A 22 -2.89 1.12 14.44
CA GLU A 22 -3.37 2.51 14.48
C GLU A 22 -3.84 2.92 13.08
N PRO A 23 -5.12 3.29 12.92
CA PRO A 23 -5.63 3.67 11.61
C PRO A 23 -5.04 5.02 11.16
N ILE A 24 -4.80 5.15 9.86
CA ILE A 24 -4.46 6.43 9.21
C ILE A 24 -5.66 6.99 8.46
N ALA A 25 -5.65 8.29 8.20
CA ALA A 25 -6.65 8.91 7.32
C ALA A 25 -6.62 8.28 5.92
N PRO A 26 -7.75 8.24 5.19
CA PRO A 26 -7.79 7.72 3.83
C PRO A 26 -6.77 8.43 2.93
N LEU A 27 -5.97 7.67 2.17
CA LEU A 27 -4.95 8.24 1.29
C LEU A 27 -5.53 9.20 0.24
N THR A 28 -6.77 8.96 -0.21
CA THR A 28 -7.51 9.82 -1.14
C THR A 28 -7.80 11.21 -0.58
N ALA A 29 -7.87 11.37 0.75
CA ALA A 29 -8.08 12.68 1.36
C ALA A 29 -6.82 13.55 1.29
N ALA A 30 -5.63 12.95 1.46
CA ALA A 30 -4.35 13.63 1.38
C ALA A 30 -3.80 13.74 -0.06
N HIS A 31 -4.22 12.82 -0.94
CA HIS A 31 -3.77 12.73 -2.32
C HIS A 31 -4.97 12.60 -3.27
N PRO A 32 -5.67 13.71 -3.59
CA PRO A 32 -6.86 13.68 -4.45
C PRO A 32 -6.59 13.14 -5.86
N ASP A 33 -5.35 13.25 -6.35
CA ASP A 33 -4.92 12.76 -7.66
C ASP A 33 -4.58 11.27 -7.69
N ILE A 34 -4.75 10.56 -6.56
CA ILE A 34 -4.56 9.10 -6.52
C ILE A 34 -5.63 8.44 -7.38
N ASP A 35 -5.19 7.62 -8.33
CA ASP A 35 -6.09 6.84 -9.18
C ASP A 35 -6.04 5.35 -8.82
N VAL A 36 -6.85 4.56 -9.53
CA VAL A 36 -6.92 3.11 -9.34
C VAL A 36 -5.59 2.41 -9.62
N VAL A 37 -4.78 2.93 -10.56
CA VAL A 37 -3.47 2.35 -10.89
C VAL A 37 -2.50 2.59 -9.74
N ASP A 38 -2.49 3.79 -9.17
CA ASP A 38 -1.69 4.10 -7.99
C ASP A 38 -2.08 3.22 -6.80
N ALA A 39 -3.39 3.00 -6.57
CA ALA A 39 -3.87 2.14 -5.50
C ALA A 39 -3.37 0.69 -5.64
N TYR A 40 -3.42 0.10 -6.84
CA TYR A 40 -2.90 -1.25 -7.07
C TYR A 40 -1.38 -1.32 -6.96
N GLU A 41 -0.65 -0.30 -7.40
CA GLU A 41 0.81 -0.27 -7.27
C GLU A 41 1.25 -0.19 -5.80
N ILE A 42 0.57 0.63 -4.99
CA ILE A 42 0.79 0.69 -3.54
C ILE A 42 0.51 -0.67 -2.90
N GLN A 43 -0.61 -1.31 -3.24
CA GLN A 43 -0.95 -2.65 -2.77
C GLN A 43 0.15 -3.67 -3.11
N LEU A 44 0.60 -3.68 -4.37
CA LEU A 44 1.63 -4.61 -4.83
C LEU A 44 2.99 -4.40 -4.14
N ILE A 45 3.34 -3.16 -3.78
CA ILE A 45 4.55 -2.89 -2.98
C ILE A 45 4.47 -3.60 -1.63
N ASN A 46 3.35 -3.52 -0.91
CA ASN A 46 3.19 -4.21 0.37
C ASN A 46 3.15 -5.73 0.22
N ILE A 47 2.48 -6.26 -0.81
CA ILE A 47 2.47 -7.70 -1.07
C ILE A 47 3.89 -8.22 -1.35
N ARG A 48 4.66 -7.53 -2.21
CA ARG A 48 6.06 -7.89 -2.49
C ARG A 48 6.91 -7.87 -1.22
N GLN A 49 6.74 -6.87 -0.35
CA GLN A 49 7.45 -6.80 0.92
C GLN A 49 7.11 -7.99 1.83
N ARG A 50 5.83 -8.33 1.98
CA ARG A 50 5.39 -9.49 2.77
C ARG A 50 5.96 -10.79 2.24
N VAL A 51 6.00 -10.96 0.92
CA VAL A 51 6.62 -12.14 0.28
C VAL A 51 8.12 -12.19 0.53
N ALA A 52 8.83 -11.05 0.45
CA ALA A 52 10.25 -10.98 0.79
C ALA A 52 10.53 -11.30 2.27
N GLU A 53 9.56 -11.03 3.16
CA GLU A 53 9.60 -11.41 4.58
C GLU A 53 9.19 -12.87 4.84
N GLY A 54 8.94 -13.67 3.79
CA GLY A 54 8.67 -15.11 3.88
C GLY A 54 7.19 -15.49 3.79
N ALA A 55 6.28 -14.54 3.60
CA ALA A 55 4.87 -14.85 3.39
C ALA A 55 4.61 -15.52 2.03
N ARG A 56 3.56 -16.33 1.95
CA ARG A 56 3.08 -16.94 0.71
C ARG A 56 1.73 -16.35 0.31
N VAL A 57 1.57 -16.03 -0.98
CA VAL A 57 0.26 -15.66 -1.54
C VAL A 57 -0.56 -16.95 -1.70
N LEU A 58 -1.68 -17.06 -0.99
CA LEU A 58 -2.54 -18.26 -1.01
C LEU A 58 -3.79 -18.09 -1.88
N GLY A 59 -4.05 -16.90 -2.39
CA GLY A 59 -5.23 -16.60 -3.20
C GLY A 59 -5.43 -15.10 -3.40
N HIS A 60 -6.52 -14.76 -4.07
CA HIS A 60 -6.96 -13.38 -4.30
C HIS A 60 -8.43 -13.26 -3.89
N LYS A 61 -8.81 -12.09 -3.36
CA LYS A 61 -10.19 -11.72 -3.06
C LYS A 61 -10.68 -10.69 -4.07
N VAL A 62 -11.96 -10.73 -4.42
CA VAL A 62 -12.66 -9.76 -5.28
C VAL A 62 -13.76 -9.11 -4.46
#